data_AF-A0AA43J7X2-F1
#
_entry.id   AF-A0AA43J7X2-F1
#
_cell.length_a   1.000
_cell.length_b   1.000
_cell.length_c   1.000
_cell.angle_alpha   90.00
_cell.angle_beta   90.00
_cell.angle_gamma   90.00
#
_symmetry.space_group_name_H-M   'P 1'
#
loop_
_entity.id
_entity.type
_entity.pdbx_description
1 polymer ?
#
loop_
_entity_poly.entity_id
_entity_poly.type
_entity_poly.pdbx_seq_one_letter_code
_entity_poly.pdbx_strand_id
1 'polypeptide(L)'
;MTRRFVLIFSLLAVTMIGVGQSPTPAPAGTDAPAAVLTSCRGSVMVTRAGGQATVATFGLSLNDGDEVRTGAEAEAEIMFAAGNWVSVGPNSNMKIKSRPGTSEPAAESGSFEVVSNFLKLKSSEGTSSISGLRSGEKASTLVPLSPVQTKVRNATPTFSWRIEDESLELRFTLYNESGVQWQSDIVDASSLAYPASAPALTPGVSYSWTLETTDPMVSPPLRTTAAFFEVIAPADVATLDEELAEIDAEKPGEVTYRLMRASLFFDRGLVEDAIDETETALASDPDNASLHAILGRLYAETGRTQEAMQEMQRSQK
;
A
#
# COMPACT_ATOMS: atom_id res chain seq x y z
N MET A 1 29.61 -21.24 -69.43
CA MET A 1 29.86 -19.81 -69.72
C MET A 1 28.81 -18.99 -68.97
N THR A 2 29.12 -18.47 -67.78
CA THR A 2 29.47 -17.05 -67.47
C THR A 2 28.30 -16.10 -67.75
N ARG A 3 27.77 -15.28 -66.82
CA ARG A 3 28.44 -14.40 -65.84
C ARG A 3 27.55 -14.12 -64.61
N ARG A 4 28.20 -14.08 -63.43
CA ARG A 4 27.70 -13.49 -62.18
C ARG A 4 27.73 -11.96 -62.30
N PHE A 5 26.66 -11.28 -61.90
CA PHE A 5 26.66 -9.84 -61.63
C PHE A 5 27.02 -9.61 -60.17
N VAL A 6 28.09 -8.86 -59.94
CA VAL A 6 28.52 -8.38 -58.62
C VAL A 6 27.96 -6.98 -58.45
N LEU A 7 27.08 -6.77 -57.48
CA LEU A 7 26.62 -5.45 -57.05
C LEU A 7 27.46 -5.01 -55.86
N ILE A 8 28.31 -4.02 -56.10
CA ILE A 8 29.11 -3.31 -55.10
C ILE A 8 28.21 -2.21 -54.51
N PHE A 9 27.82 -2.34 -53.25
CA PHE A 9 27.21 -1.24 -52.50
C PHE A 9 28.28 -0.56 -51.66
N SER A 10 28.61 0.66 -52.06
CA SER A 10 29.56 1.55 -51.39
C SER A 10 28.98 2.03 -50.06
N LEU A 11 29.72 1.78 -48.97
CA LEU A 11 29.41 2.24 -47.62
C LEU A 11 29.75 3.74 -47.51
N LEU A 12 28.75 4.60 -47.40
CA LEU A 12 28.95 6.03 -47.11
C LEU A 12 29.04 6.19 -45.58
N ALA A 13 30.25 6.45 -45.06
CA ALA A 13 30.46 6.77 -43.65
C ALA A 13 29.99 8.21 -43.39
N VAL A 14 28.90 8.36 -42.63
CA VAL A 14 28.48 9.66 -42.08
C VAL A 14 29.15 9.84 -40.73
N THR A 15 30.11 10.75 -40.66
CA THR A 15 30.75 11.20 -39.42
C THR A 15 29.78 12.10 -38.65
N MET A 16 29.13 11.55 -37.63
CA MET A 16 28.42 12.33 -36.61
C MET A 16 29.46 13.06 -35.75
N ILE A 17 29.50 14.39 -35.88
CA ILE A 17 30.26 15.26 -34.97
C ILE A 17 29.52 15.25 -33.63
N GLY A 18 30.10 14.57 -32.64
CA GLY A 18 29.60 14.57 -31.27
C GLY A 18 29.71 15.97 -30.69
N VAL A 19 28.57 16.65 -30.56
CA VAL A 19 28.46 17.82 -29.68
C VAL A 19 28.60 17.31 -28.26
N GLY A 20 29.75 17.60 -27.63
CA GLY A 20 29.98 17.30 -26.23
C GLY A 20 28.91 18.00 -25.39
N GLN A 21 27.97 17.22 -24.85
CA GLN A 21 27.11 17.69 -23.79
C GLN A 21 28.00 17.99 -22.60
N SER A 22 28.14 19.27 -22.26
CA SER A 22 28.67 19.68 -20.97
C SER A 22 27.92 18.90 -19.89
N PRO A 23 28.60 18.33 -18.87
CA PRO A 23 27.92 17.62 -17.81
C PRO A 23 26.91 18.59 -17.18
N THR A 24 25.63 18.25 -17.29
CA THR A 24 24.57 18.90 -16.56
C THR A 24 24.97 18.85 -15.09
N PRO A 25 25.09 19.97 -14.37
CA PRO A 25 25.35 19.92 -12.95
C PRO A 25 24.24 19.11 -12.30
N ALA A 26 24.61 18.06 -11.58
CA ALA A 26 23.67 17.31 -10.75
C ALA A 26 22.88 18.29 -9.89
N PRO A 27 21.55 18.11 -9.73
CA PRO A 27 20.79 18.95 -8.82
C PRO A 27 21.45 18.90 -7.44
N ALA A 28 21.68 20.08 -6.85
CA ALA A 28 22.20 20.22 -5.50
C ALA A 28 21.33 19.41 -4.54
N GLY A 29 21.96 18.61 -3.68
CA GLY A 29 21.32 17.59 -2.86
C GLY A 29 20.11 18.09 -2.09
N THR A 30 18.96 17.50 -2.37
CA THR A 30 17.94 17.33 -1.34
C THR A 30 18.51 16.31 -0.36
N ASP A 31 18.95 16.75 0.82
CA ASP A 31 19.35 15.81 1.89
C ASP A 31 18.14 14.90 2.15
N ALA A 32 18.27 13.63 1.75
CA ALA A 32 17.25 12.63 2.04
C ALA A 32 17.11 12.52 3.58
N PRO A 33 15.89 12.31 4.10
CA PRO A 33 15.71 12.27 5.54
C PRO A 33 16.51 11.12 6.16
N ALA A 34 17.17 11.41 7.28
CA ALA A 34 17.98 10.47 8.03
C ALA A 34 17.14 9.37 8.69
N ALA A 35 15.91 9.72 9.08
CA ALA A 35 14.97 8.82 9.74
C ALA A 35 13.52 9.30 9.58
N VAL A 36 12.58 8.45 9.99
CA VAL A 36 11.15 8.77 10.08
C VAL A 36 10.59 8.26 11.39
N LEU A 37 9.69 9.03 12.00
CA LEU A 37 8.93 8.59 13.17
C LEU A 37 7.84 7.61 12.74
N THR A 38 7.92 6.35 13.17
CA THR A 38 6.96 5.28 12.85
C THR A 38 5.99 5.02 13.99
N SER A 39 6.21 5.61 15.16
CA SER A 39 5.27 5.62 16.28
C SER A 39 5.51 6.88 17.13
N CYS A 40 4.41 7.50 17.59
CA CYS A 40 4.44 8.66 18.49
C CYS A 40 3.25 8.54 19.45
N ARG A 41 3.48 8.11 20.69
CA ARG A 41 2.45 8.04 21.73
C ARG A 41 2.72 9.06 22.83
N GLY A 42 1.69 9.76 23.28
CA GLY A 42 1.80 10.78 24.31
C GLY A 42 2.49 12.06 23.83
N SER A 43 3.10 12.81 24.76
CA SER A 43 3.79 14.06 24.44
C SER A 43 5.19 13.80 23.89
N VAL A 44 5.31 13.82 22.56
CA VAL A 44 6.58 13.72 21.85
C VAL A 44 6.87 15.06 21.15
N MET A 45 8.08 15.59 21.32
CA MET A 45 8.54 16.84 20.71
C MET A 45 9.75 16.59 19.83
N VAL A 46 9.83 17.26 18.68
CA VAL A 46 11.04 17.32 17.86
C VAL A 46 11.59 18.74 17.87
N THR A 47 12.86 18.87 18.23
CA THR A 47 13.63 20.11 18.06
C THR A 47 14.47 19.97 16.81
N ARG A 48 14.22 20.80 15.80
CA ARG A 48 15.05 20.84 14.60
C ARG A 48 16.47 21.28 14.95
N ALA A 49 17.46 20.90 14.15
CA ALA A 49 18.86 21.33 14.36
C ALA A 49 19.03 22.85 14.51
N GLY A 50 18.15 23.65 13.89
CA GLY A 50 18.09 25.12 14.02
C GLY A 50 17.40 25.65 15.29
N GLY A 51 16.98 24.78 16.22
CA GLY A 51 16.42 25.13 17.53
C GLY A 51 14.90 25.26 17.60
N GLN A 52 14.18 25.14 16.48
CA GLN A 52 12.71 25.21 16.48
C GLN A 52 12.13 23.89 17.01
N ALA A 53 11.38 23.95 18.12
CA ALA A 53 10.67 22.81 18.68
C ALA A 53 9.21 22.76 18.21
N THR A 54 8.76 21.59 17.78
CA THR A 54 7.38 21.32 17.37
C THR A 54 6.89 20.01 17.98
N VAL A 55 5.58 19.86 18.16
CA VAL A 55 4.98 18.57 18.50
C VAL A 55 5.31 17.58 17.38
N ALA A 56 5.83 16.42 17.76
CA ALA A 56 6.14 15.36 16.82
C ALA A 56 4.85 14.72 16.31
N THR A 57 4.82 14.38 15.04
CA THR A 57 3.71 13.63 14.45
C THR A 57 4.23 12.34 13.84
N PHE A 58 3.34 11.36 13.78
CA PHE A 58 3.60 10.13 13.08
C PHE A 58 3.95 10.38 11.60
N GLY A 59 4.93 9.64 11.08
CA GLY A 59 5.47 9.79 9.74
C GLY A 59 6.21 11.12 9.52
N LEU A 60 6.67 11.78 10.58
CA LEU A 60 7.51 12.97 10.47
C LEU A 60 8.93 12.57 10.07
N SER A 61 9.41 13.14 8.97
CA SER A 61 10.80 13.00 8.53
C SER A 61 11.75 13.78 9.45
N LEU A 62 12.83 13.13 9.82
CA LEU A 62 13.88 13.63 10.72
C LEU A 62 15.20 13.74 9.96
N ASN A 63 15.93 14.82 10.20
CA ASN A 63 17.23 15.09 9.59
C ASN A 63 18.35 14.99 10.62
N ASP A 64 19.58 14.90 10.13
CA ASP A 64 20.76 14.93 10.99
C ASP A 64 20.78 16.18 11.86
N GLY A 65 21.00 15.97 13.16
CA GLY A 65 21.03 17.03 14.17
C GLY A 65 19.69 17.34 14.83
N ASP A 66 18.56 16.84 14.33
CA ASP A 66 17.27 16.93 15.01
C ASP A 66 17.31 16.18 16.35
N GLU A 67 16.46 16.56 17.30
CA GLU A 67 16.37 15.93 18.62
C GLU A 67 14.91 15.57 18.94
N VAL A 68 14.65 14.28 19.18
CA VAL A 68 13.34 13.76 19.62
C VAL A 68 13.34 13.69 21.14
N ARG A 69 12.27 14.19 21.79
CA ARG A 69 12.10 14.19 23.24
C ARG A 69 10.73 13.65 23.63
N THR A 70 10.69 12.78 24.63
CA THR A 70 9.46 12.15 25.14
C THR A 70 9.16 12.63 26.57
N GLY A 71 7.89 12.87 26.86
CA GLY A 71 7.37 13.09 28.21
C GLY A 71 7.29 11.81 29.06
N ALA A 72 6.68 11.93 30.25
CA ALA A 72 6.67 10.87 31.26
C ALA A 72 5.82 9.62 30.93
N GLU A 73 4.83 9.77 30.05
CA GLU A 73 3.95 8.69 29.57
C GLU A 73 4.01 8.63 28.03
N ALA A 74 5.14 9.05 27.46
CA ALA A 74 5.32 9.17 26.02
C ALA A 74 6.40 8.22 25.52
N GLU A 75 6.15 7.67 24.34
CA GLU A 75 7.05 6.75 23.66
C GLU A 75 7.08 7.09 22.18
N ALA A 76 8.21 6.88 21.54
CA ALA A 76 8.35 7.05 20.10
C ALA A 76 9.21 5.94 19.51
N GLU A 77 8.92 5.55 18.27
CA GLU A 77 9.80 4.70 17.49
C GLU A 77 10.25 5.42 16.23
N ILE A 78 11.54 5.28 15.94
CA ILE A 78 12.23 5.97 14.87
C ILE A 78 12.86 4.91 13.98
N MET A 79 12.47 4.86 12.71
CA MET A 79 13.13 4.04 11.69
C MET A 79 14.15 4.89 10.94
N PHE A 80 15.40 4.46 10.91
CA PHE A 80 16.49 5.12 10.21
C PHE A 80 16.57 4.68 8.75
N ALA A 81 17.13 5.54 7.91
CA ALA A 81 17.42 5.22 6.51
C ALA A 81 18.35 4.02 6.33
N ALA A 82 19.15 3.71 7.34
CA ALA A 82 20.00 2.52 7.39
C ALA A 82 19.25 1.21 7.73
N GLY A 83 17.92 1.24 7.79
CA GLY A 83 17.07 0.07 8.04
C GLY A 83 16.85 -0.25 9.52
N ASN A 84 17.72 0.21 10.43
CA ASN A 84 17.55 -0.01 11.86
C ASN A 84 16.48 0.92 12.47
N TRP A 85 15.88 0.53 13.59
CA TRP A 85 15.00 1.39 14.37
C TRP A 85 15.45 1.53 15.81
N VAL A 86 14.94 2.58 16.47
CA VAL A 86 15.21 2.87 17.87
C VAL A 86 13.91 3.27 18.56
N SER A 87 13.67 2.65 19.72
CA SER A 87 12.61 3.07 20.65
C SER A 87 13.16 4.13 21.61
N VAL A 88 12.42 5.23 21.73
CA VAL A 88 12.65 6.30 22.69
C VAL A 88 11.55 6.20 23.73
N GLY A 89 11.87 5.60 24.89
CA GLY A 89 10.93 5.42 25.99
C GLY A 89 10.64 6.71 26.77
N PRO A 90 9.94 6.64 27.91
CA PRO A 90 9.54 7.81 28.68
C PRO A 90 10.71 8.68 29.18
N ASN A 91 10.46 9.99 29.32
CA ASN A 91 11.40 11.00 29.84
C ASN A 91 12.79 10.97 29.16
N SER A 92 12.83 10.62 27.87
CA SER A 92 14.08 10.39 27.14
C SER A 92 14.29 11.46 26.07
N ASN A 93 15.53 11.56 25.60
CA ASN A 93 15.87 12.35 24.41
C ASN A 93 16.78 11.54 23.49
N MET A 94 16.69 11.81 22.19
CA MET A 94 17.50 11.17 21.18
C MET A 94 17.86 12.17 20.09
N LYS A 95 19.17 12.36 19.89
CA LYS A 95 19.69 13.15 18.78
C LYS A 95 19.85 12.29 17.54
N ILE A 96 19.30 12.75 16.43
CA ILE A 96 19.35 12.08 15.14
C ILE A 96 20.72 12.27 14.52
N LYS A 97 21.34 11.15 14.18
CA LYS A 97 22.58 11.10 13.41
C LYS A 97 22.52 9.89 12.49
N SER A 98 22.59 10.14 11.20
CA SER A 98 22.82 9.11 10.20
C SER A 98 24.15 8.40 10.51
N ARG A 99 24.16 7.07 10.44
CA ARG A 99 25.43 6.36 10.32
C ARG A 99 25.97 6.64 8.91
N PRO A 100 27.26 6.98 8.74
CA PRO A 100 27.85 7.00 7.41
C PRO A 100 27.66 5.61 6.81
N GLY A 101 27.02 5.55 5.64
CA GLY A 101 26.76 4.29 4.93
C GLY A 101 28.07 3.53 4.80
N THR A 102 28.10 2.29 5.30
CA THR A 102 29.15 1.36 4.90
C THR A 102 29.07 1.25 3.38
N SER A 103 30.21 1.38 2.72
CA SER A 103 30.38 1.23 1.27
C SER A 103 30.28 -0.25 0.86
N GLU A 104 29.30 -0.96 1.43
CA GLU A 104 28.75 -2.19 0.87
C GLU A 104 27.49 -1.79 0.10
N PRO A 105 27.24 -2.37 -1.09
CA PRO A 105 25.99 -2.12 -1.78
C PRO A 105 24.88 -2.61 -0.85
N ALA A 106 24.16 -1.66 -0.25
CA ALA A 106 23.04 -1.93 0.62
C ALA A 106 21.98 -2.69 -0.19
N ALA A 107 22.01 -4.02 -0.07
CA ALA A 107 20.90 -4.88 -0.45
C ALA A 107 19.62 -4.55 0.35
N GLU A 108 19.71 -3.69 1.36
CA GLU A 108 18.69 -3.49 2.42
C GLU A 108 18.20 -2.03 2.53
N SER A 109 18.26 -1.23 1.45
CA SER A 109 17.76 0.16 1.44
C SER A 109 16.26 0.27 1.11
N GLY A 110 15.64 -0.83 0.65
CA GLY A 110 14.28 -0.82 0.11
C GLY A 110 13.21 -0.62 1.18
N SER A 111 13.38 -1.19 2.37
CA SER A 111 12.38 -1.12 3.45
C SER A 111 12.11 0.31 3.91
N PHE A 112 13.17 1.12 4.06
CA PHE A 112 13.02 2.53 4.44
C PHE A 112 12.29 3.34 3.37
N GLU A 113 12.61 3.13 2.09
CA GLU A 113 11.95 3.84 0.99
C GLU A 113 10.48 3.42 0.86
N VAL A 114 10.19 2.11 0.95
CA VAL A 114 8.83 1.56 0.93
C VAL A 114 7.99 2.15 2.06
N VAL A 115 8.46 2.09 3.30
CA VAL A 115 7.75 2.68 4.45
C VAL A 115 7.62 4.20 4.29
N SER A 116 8.69 4.90 3.90
CA SER A 116 8.65 6.35 3.71
C SER A 116 7.65 6.78 2.64
N ASN A 117 7.56 6.04 1.54
CA ASN A 117 6.60 6.30 0.47
C ASN A 117 5.17 5.97 0.89
N PHE A 118 4.98 4.87 1.63
CA PHE A 118 3.69 4.53 2.22
C PHE A 118 3.19 5.61 3.19
N LEU A 119 4.08 6.14 4.05
CA LEU A 119 3.74 7.22 4.98
C LEU A 119 3.40 8.54 4.27
N LYS A 120 3.85 8.76 3.03
CA LYS A 120 3.47 9.92 2.20
C LYS A 120 2.07 9.81 1.61
N LEU A 121 1.39 8.65 1.70
CA LEU A 121 -0.02 8.53 1.33
C LEU A 121 -0.90 9.51 2.11
N LYS A 122 -0.46 9.97 3.30
CA LYS A 122 -1.13 11.04 4.06
C LYS A 122 -1.08 12.42 3.40
N SER A 123 -0.07 12.69 2.54
CA SER A 123 0.31 14.04 2.10
C SER A 123 0.19 14.31 0.61
N SER A 124 -0.04 13.29 -0.24
CA SER A 124 -0.39 13.59 -1.64
C SER A 124 -1.66 14.45 -1.58
N GLU A 125 -1.66 15.59 -2.29
CA GLU A 125 -2.83 16.47 -2.47
C GLU A 125 -3.96 15.70 -3.19
N GLY A 126 -4.49 14.67 -2.54
CA GLY A 126 -5.55 13.77 -3.01
C GLY A 126 -6.90 14.44 -3.00
N THR A 127 -6.95 15.77 -3.02
CA THR A 127 -8.16 16.51 -3.37
C THR A 127 -8.59 16.14 -4.78
N SER A 128 -7.71 15.64 -5.66
CA SER A 128 -8.08 15.19 -7.00
C SER A 128 -8.84 13.85 -7.03
N SER A 129 -8.44 12.85 -6.23
CA SER A 129 -9.17 11.56 -6.15
C SER A 129 -10.43 11.66 -5.29
N ILE A 130 -10.42 12.49 -4.23
CA ILE A 130 -11.58 12.62 -3.32
C ILE A 130 -12.61 13.65 -3.81
N SER A 131 -12.22 14.70 -4.55
CA SER A 131 -13.21 15.64 -5.13
C SER A 131 -14.15 14.96 -6.11
N GLY A 132 -13.72 13.88 -6.77
CA GLY A 132 -14.58 13.03 -7.61
C GLY A 132 -15.58 12.18 -6.83
N LEU A 133 -15.29 11.85 -5.56
CA LEU A 133 -16.13 11.02 -4.68
C LEU A 133 -17.32 11.78 -4.09
N ARG A 134 -17.37 13.12 -4.24
CA ARG A 134 -18.53 13.94 -3.83
C ARG A 134 -19.70 13.88 -4.81
N SER A 135 -19.57 13.19 -5.94
CA SER A 135 -20.71 12.98 -6.83
C SER A 135 -21.71 12.05 -6.13
N GLY A 136 -22.97 12.47 -6.07
CA GLY A 136 -24.04 11.86 -5.27
C GLY A 136 -24.50 10.50 -5.78
N GLU A 137 -23.58 9.56 -5.94
CA GLU A 137 -23.90 8.15 -6.16
C GLU A 137 -24.63 7.65 -4.92
N LYS A 138 -25.90 7.28 -5.12
CA LYS A 138 -26.71 6.68 -4.06
C LYS A 138 -25.96 5.42 -3.62
N ALA A 139 -25.65 5.33 -2.33
CA ALA A 139 -24.95 4.17 -1.76
C ALA A 139 -25.58 2.88 -2.30
N SER A 140 -24.81 2.07 -3.02
CA SER A 140 -25.27 0.73 -3.36
C SER A 140 -25.44 -0.01 -2.03
N THR A 141 -26.61 -0.62 -1.82
CA THR A 141 -26.86 -1.45 -0.64
C THR A 141 -26.13 -2.79 -0.73
N LEU A 142 -25.54 -3.11 -1.89
CA LEU A 142 -24.70 -4.27 -2.14
C LEU A 142 -23.32 -3.78 -2.60
N VAL A 143 -22.30 -4.01 -1.76
CA VAL A 143 -20.94 -3.49 -1.96
C VAL A 143 -19.94 -4.65 -1.91
N PRO A 144 -19.13 -4.88 -2.97
CA PRO A 144 -18.05 -5.85 -2.88
C PRO A 144 -16.98 -5.32 -1.93
N LEU A 145 -16.49 -6.17 -1.02
CA LEU A 145 -15.46 -5.79 -0.06
C LEU A 145 -14.11 -6.37 -0.46
N SER A 146 -13.96 -7.69 -0.55
CA SER A 146 -12.67 -8.32 -0.88
C SER A 146 -12.86 -9.56 -1.76
N PRO A 147 -11.93 -9.87 -2.68
CA PRO A 147 -10.83 -9.01 -3.14
C PRO A 147 -11.32 -7.93 -4.13
N VAL A 148 -10.90 -6.68 -3.97
CA VAL A 148 -11.27 -5.56 -4.86
C VAL A 148 -10.04 -4.70 -5.17
N GLN A 149 -9.72 -4.51 -6.46
CA GLN A 149 -8.57 -3.73 -6.93
C GLN A 149 -7.27 -4.11 -6.21
N THR A 150 -7.05 -5.41 -6.05
CA THR A 150 -5.99 -5.94 -5.19
C THR A 150 -5.36 -7.20 -5.77
N LYS A 151 -4.16 -7.51 -5.31
CA LYS A 151 -3.56 -8.83 -5.50
C LYS A 151 -3.94 -9.74 -4.34
N VAL A 152 -3.91 -11.05 -4.55
CA VAL A 152 -4.12 -12.07 -3.52
C VAL A 152 -2.98 -13.09 -3.52
N ARG A 153 -2.57 -13.52 -2.33
CA ARG A 153 -1.48 -14.48 -2.13
C ARG A 153 -1.89 -15.93 -2.38
N ASN A 154 -3.18 -16.24 -2.24
CA ASN A 154 -3.71 -17.59 -2.38
C ASN A 154 -4.59 -17.73 -3.63
N ALA A 155 -4.43 -18.85 -4.34
CA ALA A 155 -5.23 -19.24 -5.49
C ALA A 155 -6.66 -19.70 -5.14
N THR A 156 -7.02 -19.77 -3.86
CA THR A 156 -8.38 -20.04 -3.37
C THR A 156 -8.83 -18.93 -2.40
N PRO A 157 -9.11 -17.72 -2.91
CA PRO A 157 -9.47 -16.58 -2.06
C PRO A 157 -10.86 -16.75 -1.42
N THR A 158 -11.12 -15.98 -0.38
CA THR A 158 -12.46 -15.78 0.16
C THR A 158 -12.99 -14.46 -0.37
N PHE A 159 -14.19 -14.49 -0.93
CA PHE A 159 -14.92 -13.31 -1.38
C PHE A 159 -15.78 -12.79 -0.23
N SER A 160 -15.87 -11.48 -0.05
CA SER A 160 -16.72 -10.85 0.96
C SER A 160 -17.40 -9.61 0.40
N TRP A 161 -18.58 -9.32 0.93
CA TRP A 161 -19.40 -8.17 0.54
C TRP A 161 -20.20 -7.65 1.72
N ARG A 162 -20.71 -6.43 1.57
CA ARG A 162 -21.70 -5.86 2.47
C ARG A 162 -23.04 -5.83 1.77
N ILE A 163 -24.08 -6.30 2.46
CA ILE A 163 -25.47 -6.14 2.05
C ILE A 163 -26.31 -5.72 3.25
N GLU A 164 -27.27 -4.80 3.07
CA GLU A 164 -28.14 -4.36 4.17
C GLU A 164 -29.13 -5.45 4.62
N ASP A 165 -29.60 -6.25 3.66
CA ASP A 165 -30.53 -7.37 3.89
C ASP A 165 -29.85 -8.67 3.44
N GLU A 166 -29.31 -9.42 4.41
CA GLU A 166 -28.62 -10.69 4.17
C GLU A 166 -29.56 -11.82 3.71
N SER A 167 -30.88 -11.64 3.83
CA SER A 167 -31.87 -12.63 3.38
C SER A 167 -32.07 -12.65 1.86
N LEU A 168 -31.55 -11.64 1.16
CA LEU A 168 -31.63 -11.57 -0.29
C LEU A 168 -30.76 -12.65 -0.93
N GLU A 169 -31.35 -13.44 -1.82
CA GLU A 169 -30.61 -14.41 -2.62
C GLU A 169 -29.72 -13.69 -3.64
N LEU A 170 -28.43 -14.06 -3.65
CA LEU A 170 -27.42 -13.49 -4.53
C LEU A 170 -26.85 -14.54 -5.46
N ARG A 171 -26.53 -14.12 -6.67
CA ARG A 171 -25.71 -14.86 -7.62
C ARG A 171 -24.33 -14.26 -7.69
N PHE A 172 -23.35 -15.04 -7.26
CA PHE A 172 -21.94 -14.74 -7.45
C PHE A 172 -21.47 -15.29 -8.79
N THR A 173 -20.73 -14.48 -9.53
CA THR A 173 -20.07 -14.92 -10.77
C THR A 173 -18.63 -14.45 -10.79
N LEU A 174 -17.71 -15.38 -11.03
CA LEU A 174 -16.28 -15.15 -11.23
C LEU A 174 -15.94 -15.27 -12.72
N TYR A 175 -15.13 -14.33 -13.20
CA TYR A 175 -14.72 -14.18 -14.59
C TYR A 175 -13.21 -14.10 -14.71
N ASN A 176 -12.70 -14.42 -15.89
CA ASN A 176 -11.42 -13.95 -16.43
C ASN A 176 -11.59 -13.61 -17.92
N GLU A 177 -10.50 -13.43 -18.66
CA GLU A 177 -10.53 -13.16 -20.10
C GLU A 177 -11.22 -14.25 -20.95
N SER A 178 -11.28 -15.49 -20.45
CA SER A 178 -11.94 -16.62 -21.11
C SER A 178 -13.45 -16.69 -20.79
N GLY A 179 -13.98 -15.75 -19.99
CA GLY A 179 -15.38 -15.69 -19.59
C GLY A 179 -15.62 -16.22 -18.18
N VAL A 180 -16.82 -16.75 -17.93
CA VAL A 180 -17.24 -17.24 -16.62
C VAL A 180 -16.41 -18.45 -16.21
N GLN A 181 -15.73 -18.34 -15.06
CA GLN A 181 -14.91 -19.41 -14.48
C GLN A 181 -15.68 -20.18 -13.42
N TRP A 182 -16.52 -19.49 -12.66
CA TRP A 182 -17.31 -20.10 -11.60
C TRP A 182 -18.54 -19.24 -11.28
N GLN A 183 -19.61 -19.90 -10.87
CA GLN A 183 -20.84 -19.25 -10.45
C GLN A 183 -21.43 -20.02 -9.26
N SER A 184 -22.00 -19.29 -8.30
CA SER A 184 -22.70 -19.88 -7.16
C SER A 184 -23.89 -19.01 -6.77
N ASP A 185 -24.97 -19.66 -6.36
CA ASP A 185 -26.05 -18.98 -5.66
C ASP A 185 -25.74 -18.98 -4.16
N ILE A 186 -26.12 -17.90 -3.48
CA ILE A 186 -25.76 -17.59 -2.10
C ILE A 186 -27.02 -17.11 -1.37
N VAL A 187 -27.20 -17.61 -0.15
CA VAL A 187 -28.31 -17.24 0.73
C VAL A 187 -27.75 -17.08 2.14
N ASP A 188 -28.22 -16.08 2.89
CA ASP A 188 -27.88 -15.84 4.29
C ASP A 188 -26.36 -15.79 4.56
N ALA A 189 -25.61 -15.10 3.69
CA ALA A 189 -24.16 -14.95 3.84
C ALA A 189 -23.64 -13.60 3.33
N SER A 190 -22.52 -13.17 3.91
CA SER A 190 -21.73 -12.00 3.51
C SER A 190 -20.31 -12.35 3.06
N SER A 191 -20.01 -13.65 2.96
CA SER A 191 -18.76 -14.17 2.41
C SER A 191 -18.93 -15.53 1.73
N LEU A 192 -18.03 -15.83 0.81
CA LEU A 192 -18.00 -17.07 0.04
C LEU A 192 -16.55 -17.50 -0.19
N ALA A 193 -16.16 -18.64 0.35
CA ALA A 193 -14.85 -19.22 0.05
C ALA A 193 -14.85 -19.81 -1.38
N TYR A 194 -13.77 -19.60 -2.12
CA TYR A 194 -13.56 -20.30 -3.38
C TYR A 194 -13.59 -21.83 -3.14
N PRO A 195 -14.35 -22.60 -3.92
CA PRO A 195 -14.66 -23.98 -3.57
C PRO A 195 -13.43 -24.87 -3.74
N ALA A 196 -13.13 -25.66 -2.72
CA ALA A 196 -12.00 -26.60 -2.74
C ALA A 196 -12.11 -27.69 -3.83
N SER A 197 -13.31 -27.89 -4.38
CA SER A 197 -13.55 -28.80 -5.51
C SER A 197 -13.26 -28.20 -6.88
N ALA A 198 -13.11 -26.87 -7.00
CA ALA A 198 -12.76 -26.22 -8.25
C ALA A 198 -11.23 -26.19 -8.45
N PRO A 199 -10.76 -26.14 -9.71
CA PRO A 199 -9.35 -25.92 -10.00
C PRO A 199 -8.85 -24.62 -9.36
N ALA A 200 -7.67 -24.64 -8.76
CA ALA A 200 -7.05 -23.43 -8.20
C ALA A 200 -6.92 -22.34 -9.28
N LEU A 201 -7.10 -21.08 -8.86
CA LEU A 201 -6.92 -19.94 -9.75
C LEU A 201 -5.45 -19.83 -10.20
N THR A 202 -5.25 -19.40 -11.45
CA THR A 202 -3.92 -19.36 -12.07
C THR A 202 -3.19 -18.07 -11.68
N PRO A 203 -1.94 -18.15 -11.18
CA PRO A 203 -1.13 -16.98 -10.94
C PRO A 203 -0.89 -16.11 -12.18
N GLY A 204 -0.87 -14.79 -12.00
CA GLY A 204 -0.69 -13.80 -13.06
C GLY A 204 -1.93 -13.57 -13.93
N VAL A 205 -3.03 -14.30 -13.70
CA VAL A 205 -4.30 -14.06 -14.38
C VAL A 205 -5.10 -13.02 -13.61
N SER A 206 -5.62 -12.02 -14.34
CA SER A 206 -6.60 -11.08 -13.82
C SER A 206 -7.98 -11.71 -13.82
N TYR A 207 -8.60 -11.70 -12.64
CA TYR A 207 -9.96 -12.17 -12.41
C TYR A 207 -10.85 -10.98 -12.07
N SER A 208 -12.14 -11.14 -12.31
CA SER A 208 -13.15 -10.23 -11.76
C SER A 208 -14.36 -10.99 -11.26
N TRP A 209 -15.09 -10.41 -10.33
CA TRP A 209 -16.31 -11.01 -9.81
C TRP A 209 -17.43 -9.99 -9.62
N THR A 210 -18.66 -10.47 -9.69
CA THR A 210 -19.88 -9.68 -9.49
C THR A 210 -20.87 -10.42 -8.59
N LEU A 211 -21.74 -9.65 -7.96
CA LEU A 211 -22.95 -10.14 -7.29
C LEU A 211 -24.19 -9.50 -7.94
N GLU A 212 -25.25 -10.28 -8.08
CA GLU A 212 -26.57 -9.80 -8.51
C GLU A 212 -27.68 -10.49 -7.70
N THR A 213 -28.73 -9.76 -7.31
CA THR A 213 -29.91 -10.37 -6.66
C THR A 213 -30.67 -11.26 -7.63
N THR A 214 -31.04 -12.46 -7.19
CA THR A 214 -31.84 -13.40 -7.99
C THR A 214 -33.35 -13.33 -7.73
N ASP A 215 -33.76 -12.71 -6.62
CA ASP A 215 -35.17 -12.55 -6.28
C ASP A 215 -35.89 -11.64 -7.31
N PRO A 216 -36.90 -12.15 -8.04
CA PRO A 216 -37.65 -11.36 -9.02
C PRO A 216 -38.46 -10.21 -8.39
N MET A 217 -38.66 -10.20 -7.07
CA MET A 217 -39.32 -9.10 -6.35
C MET A 217 -38.40 -7.89 -6.14
N VAL A 218 -37.07 -8.06 -6.26
CA VAL A 218 -36.10 -6.96 -6.22
C VAL A 218 -35.99 -6.35 -7.61
N SER A 219 -36.64 -5.20 -7.82
CA SER A 219 -36.68 -4.51 -9.12
C SER A 219 -36.30 -3.01 -9.00
N PRO A 220 -35.24 -2.55 -9.70
CA PRO A 220 -34.30 -3.34 -10.50
C PRO A 220 -33.44 -4.27 -9.63
N PRO A 221 -32.89 -5.37 -10.17
CA PRO A 221 -31.95 -6.21 -9.44
C PRO A 221 -30.77 -5.38 -8.92
N LEU A 222 -30.41 -5.58 -7.66
CA LEU A 222 -29.17 -5.03 -7.12
C LEU A 222 -28.01 -5.75 -7.79
N ARG A 223 -27.00 -5.00 -8.24
CA ARG A 223 -25.79 -5.55 -8.85
C ARG A 223 -24.58 -4.76 -8.43
N THR A 224 -23.47 -5.44 -8.22
CA THR A 224 -22.18 -4.77 -8.03
C THR A 224 -21.58 -4.37 -9.37
N THR A 225 -20.65 -3.41 -9.34
CA THR A 225 -19.64 -3.32 -10.40
C THR A 225 -18.72 -4.54 -10.32
N ALA A 226 -17.94 -4.78 -11.38
CA ALA A 226 -16.95 -5.85 -11.39
C ALA A 226 -15.79 -5.49 -10.45
N ALA A 227 -15.57 -6.34 -9.45
CA ALA A 227 -14.43 -6.27 -8.55
C ALA A 227 -13.27 -7.06 -9.13
N PHE A 228 -12.14 -6.41 -9.40
CA PHE A 228 -10.98 -7.03 -10.04
C PHE A 228 -9.93 -7.46 -9.02
N PHE A 229 -9.25 -8.57 -9.30
CA PHE A 229 -8.07 -8.99 -8.55
C PHE A 229 -7.11 -9.83 -9.39
N GLU A 230 -5.91 -10.05 -8.87
CA GLU A 230 -4.89 -10.90 -9.51
C GLU A 230 -4.26 -11.84 -8.46
N VAL A 231 -4.00 -13.09 -8.83
CA VAL A 231 -3.28 -14.03 -7.96
C VAL A 231 -1.78 -13.88 -8.22
N ILE A 232 -0.98 -13.64 -7.18
CA ILE A 232 0.48 -13.50 -7.36
C ILE A 232 1.17 -14.85 -7.53
N ALA A 233 2.38 -14.84 -8.11
CA ALA A 233 3.13 -16.07 -8.32
C ALA A 233 3.60 -16.66 -6.97
N PRO A 234 3.69 -18.00 -6.84
CA PRO A 234 4.24 -18.63 -5.64
C PRO A 234 5.65 -18.16 -5.27
N ALA A 235 6.46 -17.78 -6.26
CA ALA A 235 7.79 -17.19 -6.04
C ALA A 235 7.71 -15.80 -5.39
N ASP A 236 6.73 -14.99 -5.77
CA ASP A 236 6.49 -13.66 -5.17
C ASP A 236 5.98 -13.83 -3.73
N VAL A 237 5.14 -14.85 -3.47
CA VAL A 237 4.69 -15.20 -2.11
C VAL A 237 5.89 -15.59 -1.25
N ALA A 238 6.76 -16.48 -1.74
CA ALA A 238 7.95 -16.90 -1.01
C ALA A 238 8.90 -15.73 -0.70
N THR A 239 9.11 -14.84 -1.67
CA THR A 239 9.93 -13.63 -1.48
C THR A 239 9.32 -12.70 -0.43
N LEU A 240 8.00 -12.50 -0.48
CA LEU A 240 7.26 -11.72 0.50
C LEU A 240 7.35 -12.34 1.91
N ASP A 241 7.23 -13.66 2.02
CA ASP A 241 7.34 -14.37 3.31
C ASP A 241 8.75 -14.24 3.92
N GLU A 242 9.81 -14.25 3.10
CA GLU A 242 11.18 -13.99 3.54
C GLU A 242 11.34 -12.56 4.08
N GLU A 243 10.86 -11.55 3.35
CA GLU A 243 10.90 -10.14 3.79
C GLU A 243 10.07 -9.89 5.05
N LEU A 244 8.91 -10.56 5.18
CA LEU A 244 8.10 -10.50 6.40
C LEU A 244 8.82 -11.13 7.59
N ALA A 245 9.54 -12.23 7.39
CA ALA A 245 10.32 -12.88 8.44
C ALA A 245 11.48 -12.00 8.93
N GLU A 246 12.08 -11.17 8.07
CA GLU A 246 13.09 -10.18 8.47
C GLU A 246 12.48 -9.10 9.38
N ILE A 247 11.29 -8.60 9.05
CA ILE A 247 10.54 -7.66 9.91
C ILE A 247 10.25 -8.30 11.28
N ASP A 248 9.80 -9.56 11.29
CA ASP A 248 9.52 -10.32 12.53
C ASP A 248 10.77 -10.50 13.40
N ALA A 249 11.93 -10.77 12.78
CA ALA A 249 13.17 -11.08 13.48
C ALA A 249 13.71 -9.89 14.29
N GLU A 250 13.51 -8.68 13.77
CA GLU A 250 14.02 -7.43 14.34
C GLU A 250 13.11 -6.86 15.46
N LYS A 251 11.92 -7.44 15.67
CA LYS A 251 11.00 -7.16 16.80
C LYS A 251 10.72 -5.65 17.04
N PRO A 252 10.19 -4.92 16.04
CA PRO A 252 9.72 -3.56 16.25
C PRO A 252 8.51 -3.54 17.19
N GLY A 253 8.17 -2.37 17.75
CA GLY A 253 6.92 -2.22 18.51
C GLY A 253 5.70 -2.45 17.62
N GLU A 254 4.57 -2.84 18.21
CA GLU A 254 3.37 -3.32 17.48
C GLU A 254 2.94 -2.36 16.36
N VAL A 255 2.87 -1.05 16.61
CA VAL A 255 2.45 -0.08 15.58
C VAL A 255 3.44 -0.06 14.41
N THR A 256 4.75 0.06 14.67
CA THR A 256 5.80 0.06 13.64
C THR A 256 5.81 -1.26 12.87
N TYR A 257 5.68 -2.38 13.59
CA TYR A 257 5.58 -3.72 13.02
C TYR A 257 4.46 -3.83 11.98
N ARG A 258 3.24 -3.46 12.37
CA ARG A 258 2.06 -3.47 11.50
C ARG A 258 2.24 -2.56 10.30
N LEU A 259 2.84 -1.40 10.48
CA LEU A 259 3.10 -0.47 9.38
C LEU A 259 4.12 -0.95 8.37
N MET A 260 5.20 -1.57 8.83
CA MET A 260 6.19 -2.15 7.94
C MET A 260 5.54 -3.22 7.07
N ARG A 261 4.73 -4.10 7.66
CA ARG A 261 3.97 -5.12 6.93
C ARG A 261 2.95 -4.49 5.97
N ALA A 262 2.16 -3.53 6.42
CA ALA A 262 1.21 -2.80 5.58
C ALA A 262 1.88 -2.13 4.37
N SER A 263 3.04 -1.49 4.59
CA SER A 263 3.80 -0.84 3.53
C SER A 263 4.33 -1.82 2.50
N LEU A 264 4.83 -2.98 2.94
CA LEU A 264 5.31 -4.04 2.08
C LEU A 264 4.16 -4.66 1.26
N PHE A 265 3.02 -4.94 1.90
CA PHE A 265 1.84 -5.43 1.21
C PHE A 265 1.35 -4.43 0.16
N PHE A 266 1.27 -3.14 0.51
CA PHE A 266 0.85 -2.11 -0.43
C PHE A 266 1.79 -1.99 -1.64
N ASP A 267 3.11 -2.03 -1.42
CA ASP A 267 4.11 -2.03 -2.50
C ASP A 267 3.94 -3.23 -3.45
N ARG A 268 3.57 -4.39 -2.91
CA ARG A 268 3.25 -5.60 -3.69
C ARG A 268 1.86 -5.61 -4.32
N GLY A 269 1.07 -4.54 -4.16
CA GLY A 269 -0.30 -4.43 -4.64
C GLY A 269 -1.31 -5.29 -3.87
N LEU A 270 -0.91 -5.87 -2.73
CA LEU A 270 -1.74 -6.61 -1.79
C LEU A 270 -2.49 -5.62 -0.89
N VAL A 271 -3.29 -4.75 -1.50
CA VAL A 271 -3.94 -3.61 -0.83
C VAL A 271 -4.87 -4.06 0.31
N GLU A 272 -5.55 -5.20 0.18
CA GLU A 272 -6.41 -5.73 1.25
C GLU A 272 -5.59 -6.21 2.46
N ASP A 273 -4.48 -6.92 2.24
CA ASP A 273 -3.57 -7.28 3.34
C ASP A 273 -3.00 -6.00 4.01
N ALA A 274 -2.75 -4.94 3.24
CA ALA A 274 -2.31 -3.65 3.79
C ALA A 274 -3.39 -2.93 4.62
N ILE A 275 -4.66 -3.04 4.22
CA ILE A 275 -5.82 -2.56 4.99
C ILE A 275 -5.86 -3.28 6.35
N ASP A 276 -5.82 -4.61 6.36
CA ASP A 276 -5.90 -5.44 7.58
C ASP A 276 -4.79 -5.08 8.59
N GLU A 277 -3.55 -4.93 8.12
CA GLU A 277 -2.44 -4.51 8.99
C GLU A 277 -2.59 -3.08 9.49
N THR A 278 -3.11 -2.16 8.66
CA THR A 278 -3.35 -0.76 9.07
C THR A 278 -4.48 -0.65 10.09
N GLU A 279 -5.57 -1.41 9.93
CA GLU A 279 -6.66 -1.52 10.91
C GLU A 279 -6.14 -2.05 12.25
N THR A 280 -5.24 -3.04 12.21
CA THR A 280 -4.61 -3.59 13.43
C THR A 280 -3.67 -2.58 14.10
N ALA A 281 -2.90 -1.82 13.31
CA ALA A 281 -2.08 -0.73 13.83
C ALA A 281 -2.95 0.34 14.53
N LEU A 282 -4.06 0.71 13.89
CA LEU A 282 -5.01 1.70 14.40
C LEU A 282 -5.72 1.22 15.67
N ALA A 283 -6.01 -0.07 15.81
CA ALA A 283 -6.55 -0.63 17.05
C ALA A 283 -5.64 -0.41 18.27
N SER A 284 -4.32 -0.30 18.04
CA SER A 284 -3.33 0.00 19.09
C SER A 284 -3.21 1.49 19.39
N ASP A 285 -3.56 2.37 18.45
CA ASP A 285 -3.54 3.83 18.59
C ASP A 285 -4.74 4.47 17.88
N PRO A 286 -5.96 4.37 18.47
CA PRO A 286 -7.21 4.71 17.78
C PRO A 286 -7.38 6.18 17.42
N ASP A 287 -6.62 7.07 18.05
CA ASP A 287 -6.68 8.52 17.80
C ASP A 287 -5.57 8.96 16.81
N ASN A 288 -4.85 8.02 16.21
CA ASN A 288 -3.76 8.34 15.29
C ASN A 288 -4.29 8.86 13.95
N ALA A 289 -4.34 10.19 13.84
CA ALA A 289 -4.78 10.87 12.63
C ALA A 289 -4.04 10.42 11.35
N SER A 290 -2.77 10.02 11.43
CA SER A 290 -2.02 9.57 10.26
C SER A 290 -2.41 8.16 9.81
N LEU A 291 -2.67 7.25 10.75
CA LEU A 291 -3.20 5.91 10.43
C LEU A 291 -4.58 5.99 9.79
N HIS A 292 -5.45 6.88 10.29
CA HIS A 292 -6.73 7.19 9.65
C HIS A 292 -6.57 7.72 8.21
N ALA A 293 -5.59 8.60 7.95
CA ALA A 293 -5.35 9.11 6.60
C ALA A 293 -4.85 8.00 5.64
N ILE A 294 -3.96 7.13 6.11
CA ILE A 294 -3.45 5.97 5.35
C ILE A 294 -4.61 5.02 5.04
N LEU A 295 -5.38 4.61 6.06
CA LEU A 295 -6.51 3.70 5.89
C LEU A 295 -7.56 4.26 4.93
N GLY A 296 -7.87 5.55 5.05
CA GLY A 296 -8.78 6.23 4.13
C GLY A 296 -8.29 6.19 2.68
N ARG A 297 -6.97 6.30 2.46
CA ARG A 297 -6.38 6.15 1.12
C ARG A 297 -6.46 4.72 0.61
N LEU A 298 -6.16 3.72 1.42
CA LEU A 298 -6.26 2.32 1.04
C LEU A 298 -7.70 1.92 0.67
N TYR A 299 -8.68 2.39 1.42
CA TYR A 299 -10.09 2.24 1.06
C TYR A 299 -10.44 2.94 -0.27
N ALA A 300 -9.85 4.09 -0.58
CA ALA A 300 -10.07 4.75 -1.86
C ALA A 300 -9.49 3.94 -3.04
N GLU A 301 -8.31 3.32 -2.87
CA GLU A 301 -7.69 2.44 -3.89
C GLU A 301 -8.55 1.20 -4.16
N THR A 302 -9.25 0.68 -3.14
CA THR A 302 -10.18 -0.46 -3.25
C THR A 302 -11.62 -0.04 -3.61
N GLY A 303 -11.86 1.24 -3.92
CA GLY A 303 -13.19 1.75 -4.27
C GLY A 303 -14.19 1.86 -3.11
N ARG A 304 -13.77 1.55 -1.88
CA ARG A 304 -14.53 1.66 -0.62
C ARG A 304 -14.67 3.13 -0.19
N THR A 305 -15.40 3.88 -1.01
CA THR A 305 -15.48 5.34 -0.98
C THR A 305 -16.02 5.90 0.34
N GLN A 306 -17.03 5.24 0.91
CA GLN A 306 -17.65 5.71 2.15
C GLN A 306 -16.72 5.53 3.34
N GLU A 307 -16.09 4.36 3.45
CA GLU A 307 -15.09 4.08 4.46
C GLU A 307 -13.91 5.04 4.31
N ALA A 308 -13.44 5.27 3.07
CA ALA A 308 -12.40 6.25 2.78
C ALA A 308 -12.72 7.64 3.35
N MET A 309 -13.93 8.15 3.07
CA MET A 309 -14.37 9.46 3.57
C MET A 309 -14.49 9.52 5.09
N GLN A 310 -14.96 8.45 5.73
CA GLN A 310 -15.09 8.38 7.19
C GLN A 310 -13.71 8.45 7.86
N GLU A 311 -12.75 7.67 7.37
CA GLU A 311 -11.38 7.65 7.91
C GLU A 311 -10.67 8.98 7.66
N MET A 312 -10.83 9.59 6.48
CA MET A 312 -10.29 10.93 6.19
C MET A 312 -10.91 12.04 7.05
N GLN A 313 -12.13 11.86 7.56
CA GLN A 313 -12.72 12.79 8.52
C GLN A 313 -12.10 12.62 9.90
N ARG A 314 -11.80 11.37 10.30
CA ARG A 314 -11.11 11.08 11.56
C ARG A 314 -9.67 11.59 11.55
N SER A 315 -8.99 11.58 10.40
CA SER A 315 -7.63 12.12 10.26
C SER A 315 -7.51 13.64 10.41
N GLN A 316 -8.62 14.37 10.43
CA GLN A 316 -8.65 15.84 10.55
C GLN A 316 -9.03 16.33 11.95
N LYS A 317 -9.39 15.42 12.85
CA LYS A 317 -9.73 15.73 14.25
C LYS A 317 -8.46 15.77 15.10
#